data_AF-A0A7C0UIF6-F1
#
_entry.id   AF-A0A7C0UIF6-F1
#
_cell.length_a   1.000
_cell.length_b   1.000
_cell.length_c   1.000
_cell.angle_alpha   90.00
_cell.angle_beta   90.00
_cell.angle_gamma   90.00
#
_symmetry.space_group_name_H-M   'P 1'
#
loop_
_entity.id
_entity.type
_entity.pdbx_description
1 polymer ?
#
loop_
_entity_poly.entity_id
_entity_poly.type
_entity_poly.pdbx_seq_one_letter_code
_entity_poly.pdbx_strand_id
1 'polypeptide(L)'
;MRILGKINRQLFIGIIALPFFLIVLTVFSAQIYAGTERFEVARDVWISAYPGEENYNMGASSKLKLKGIQDMAVLDFDLSELQGKKIDSARLYLRNSGNKNRLRKIGISTVASPWVEGKSRGYFVDSIGYGATFSYSSYKRQRWAGEGSDLTDVTMGSGNTWQYHAELKSDEEGWW
;
A
#
# COMPACT_ATOMS: atom_id res chain seq x y z
N MET A 1 7.25 72.68 28.66
CA MET A 1 6.22 71.77 29.20
C MET A 1 5.57 70.99 28.05
N ARG A 2 6.17 69.88 27.60
CA ARG A 2 5.70 69.13 26.40
C ARG A 2 6.25 67.69 26.38
N ILE A 3 5.94 66.87 27.39
CA ILE A 3 6.41 65.46 27.44
C ILE A 3 5.29 64.43 27.73
N LEU A 4 4.08 64.84 28.15
CA LEU A 4 3.03 63.88 28.55
C LEU A 4 2.20 63.23 27.40
N GLY A 5 2.41 63.57 26.13
CA GLY A 5 1.52 63.11 25.04
C GLY A 5 1.89 61.82 24.31
N LYS A 6 3.12 61.31 24.47
CA LYS A 6 3.63 60.19 23.65
C LYS A 6 3.41 58.79 24.25
N ILE A 7 3.19 58.70 25.55
CA ILE A 7 3.14 57.42 26.28
C ILE A 7 1.81 56.68 26.03
N ASN A 8 0.69 57.41 25.87
CA ASN A 8 -0.63 56.81 25.71
C ASN A 8 -0.87 56.11 24.36
N ARG A 9 -0.16 56.49 23.29
CA ARG A 9 -0.39 55.91 21.95
C ARG A 9 0.34 54.56 21.77
N GLN A 10 1.48 54.38 22.43
CA GLN A 10 2.24 53.13 22.42
C GLN A 10 1.52 52.03 23.25
N LEU A 11 0.94 52.39 24.40
CA LEU A 11 0.15 51.46 25.21
C LEU A 11 -1.16 51.02 24.52
N PHE A 12 -1.86 51.91 23.80
CA PHE A 12 -3.10 51.56 23.10
C PHE A 12 -2.89 50.60 21.91
N ILE A 13 -1.79 50.76 21.16
CA ILE A 13 -1.45 49.87 20.03
C ILE A 13 -1.06 48.48 20.54
N GLY A 14 -0.35 48.39 21.68
CA GLY A 14 0.02 47.13 22.30
C GLY A 14 -1.18 46.30 22.79
N ILE A 15 -2.22 46.96 23.32
CA ILE A 15 -3.43 46.30 23.85
C ILE A 15 -4.31 45.68 22.74
N ILE A 16 -4.26 46.22 21.51
CA ILE A 16 -5.00 45.68 20.35
C ILE A 16 -4.13 44.68 19.55
N ALA A 17 -2.81 44.88 19.49
CA ALA A 17 -1.90 44.00 18.77
C ALA A 17 -1.68 42.63 19.46
N LEU A 18 -1.68 42.59 20.80
CA LEU A 18 -1.52 41.35 21.57
C LEU A 18 -2.64 40.31 21.31
N PRO A 19 -3.94 40.66 21.37
CA PRO A 19 -5.01 39.70 21.09
C PRO A 19 -5.03 39.28 19.61
N PHE A 20 -4.63 40.16 18.68
CA PHE A 20 -4.55 39.82 17.25
C PHE A 20 -3.43 38.80 16.97
N PHE A 21 -2.27 38.95 17.61
CA PHE A 21 -1.15 38.02 17.48
C PHE A 21 -1.47 36.64 18.09
N LEU A 22 -2.21 36.61 19.21
CA LEU A 22 -2.69 35.38 19.84
C LEU A 22 -3.77 34.65 19.01
N ILE A 23 -4.66 35.38 18.33
CA ILE A 23 -5.66 34.79 17.41
C ILE A 23 -4.98 34.22 16.15
N VAL A 24 -3.95 34.88 15.62
CA VAL A 24 -3.20 34.36 14.47
C VAL A 24 -2.38 33.11 14.84
N LEU A 25 -1.87 33.00 16.08
CA LEU A 25 -1.16 31.81 16.54
C LEU A 25 -2.09 30.59 16.77
N THR A 26 -3.34 30.82 17.21
CA THR A 26 -4.29 29.72 17.44
C THR A 26 -4.90 29.18 16.15
N VAL A 27 -5.07 30.01 15.11
CA VAL A 27 -5.59 29.59 13.80
C VAL A 27 -4.59 28.71 13.01
N PHE A 28 -3.29 28.73 13.35
CA PHE A 28 -2.26 27.89 12.74
C PHE A 28 -1.93 26.60 13.51
N SER A 29 -2.77 26.20 14.47
CA SER A 29 -2.69 24.84 15.01
C SER A 29 -3.26 23.86 13.97
N ALA A 30 -2.43 23.45 13.02
CA ALA A 30 -2.72 22.30 12.18
C ALA A 30 -2.92 21.10 13.11
N GLN A 31 -4.18 20.69 13.31
CA GLN A 31 -4.48 19.48 14.06
C GLN A 31 -3.90 18.31 13.25
N ILE A 32 -2.78 17.76 13.71
CA ILE A 32 -2.27 16.48 13.24
C ILE A 32 -3.24 15.43 13.79
N TYR A 33 -4.27 15.08 13.02
CA TYR A 33 -5.15 13.98 13.35
C TYR A 33 -4.46 12.67 12.99
N ALA A 34 -4.20 11.85 13.99
CA ALA A 34 -3.95 10.43 13.79
C ALA A 34 -5.30 9.77 13.46
N GLY A 35 -5.42 9.24 12.23
CA GLY A 35 -6.60 8.54 11.76
C GLY A 35 -6.24 7.14 11.24
N THR A 36 -7.23 6.26 11.16
CA THR A 36 -7.11 4.99 10.44
C THR A 36 -7.91 5.09 9.16
N GLU A 37 -7.24 4.89 8.03
CA GLU A 37 -7.86 4.89 6.71
C GLU A 37 -7.86 3.48 6.13
N ARG A 38 -8.91 3.12 5.41
CA ARG A 38 -9.04 1.83 4.73
C ARG A 38 -8.83 2.02 3.23
N PHE A 39 -7.94 1.22 2.65
CA PHE A 39 -7.68 1.19 1.21
C PHE A 39 -8.14 -0.15 0.65
N GLU A 40 -8.98 -0.11 -0.38
CA GLU A 40 -9.33 -1.30 -1.14
C GLU A 40 -8.18 -1.68 -2.09
N VAL A 41 -8.12 -2.97 -2.43
CA VAL A 41 -7.17 -3.45 -3.44
C VAL A 41 -7.57 -2.85 -4.79
N ALA A 42 -6.66 -2.13 -5.42
CA ALA A 42 -6.89 -1.47 -6.71
C ALA A 42 -6.68 -2.43 -7.89
N ARG A 43 -5.71 -3.35 -7.75
CA ARG A 43 -5.38 -4.40 -8.72
C ARG A 43 -4.84 -5.61 -7.97
N ASP A 44 -5.20 -6.81 -8.42
CA ASP A 44 -4.65 -8.04 -7.87
C ASP A 44 -4.31 -9.08 -8.93
N VAL A 45 -3.26 -9.85 -8.66
CA VAL A 45 -2.96 -11.03 -9.46
C VAL A 45 -2.48 -12.15 -8.55
N TRP A 46 -3.05 -13.32 -8.77
CA TRP A 46 -2.48 -14.55 -8.27
C TRP A 46 -1.58 -15.18 -9.33
N ILE A 47 -0.39 -15.58 -8.91
CA ILE A 47 0.70 -16.11 -9.74
C ILE A 47 1.15 -17.47 -9.19
N SER A 48 1.58 -18.35 -10.08
CA SER A 48 2.15 -19.66 -9.73
C SER A 48 3.59 -19.80 -10.20
N ALA A 49 4.45 -20.31 -9.31
CA ALA A 49 5.83 -20.72 -9.60
C ALA A 49 5.94 -22.23 -9.89
N TYR A 50 4.81 -22.94 -10.06
CA TYR A 50 4.84 -24.37 -10.37
C TYR A 50 5.39 -24.63 -11.78
N PRO A 51 6.19 -25.70 -11.99
CA PRO A 51 6.65 -26.08 -13.32
C PRO A 51 5.51 -26.22 -14.33
N GLY A 52 5.52 -25.39 -15.37
CA GLY A 52 4.49 -25.32 -16.41
C GLY A 52 3.40 -24.26 -16.20
N GLU A 53 3.36 -23.62 -15.02
CA GLU A 53 2.39 -22.56 -14.68
C GLU A 53 3.03 -21.17 -14.57
N GLU A 54 4.35 -21.05 -14.76
CA GLU A 54 5.14 -19.83 -14.51
C GLU A 54 4.73 -18.63 -15.38
N ASN A 55 4.01 -18.92 -16.47
CA ASN A 55 3.50 -17.97 -17.44
C ASN A 55 1.97 -17.81 -17.38
N TYR A 56 1.33 -18.35 -16.34
CA TYR A 56 -0.09 -18.18 -16.12
C TYR A 56 -0.36 -16.91 -15.33
N ASN A 57 -1.47 -16.26 -15.69
CA ASN A 57 -1.97 -15.05 -15.06
C ASN A 57 -3.38 -15.32 -14.55
N MET A 58 -3.68 -14.88 -13.33
CA MET A 58 -5.01 -15.03 -12.73
C MET A 58 -5.60 -13.68 -12.27
N GLY A 59 -5.23 -12.57 -12.94
CA GLY A 59 -5.56 -11.22 -12.47
C GLY A 59 -7.02 -10.80 -12.62
N ALA A 60 -7.82 -11.49 -13.43
CA ALA A 60 -9.27 -11.27 -13.49
C ALA A 60 -10.06 -12.32 -12.66
N SER A 61 -9.38 -13.08 -11.81
CA SER A 61 -10.03 -14.02 -10.90
C SER A 61 -10.80 -13.26 -9.81
N SER A 62 -11.96 -13.76 -9.41
CA SER A 62 -12.71 -13.18 -8.26
C SER A 62 -12.15 -13.62 -6.90
N LYS A 63 -11.12 -14.47 -6.89
CA LYS A 63 -10.52 -15.04 -5.69
C LYS A 63 -9.01 -15.22 -5.90
N LEU A 64 -8.27 -15.01 -4.82
CA LEU A 64 -6.86 -15.33 -4.74
C LEU A 64 -6.67 -16.72 -4.14
N LYS A 65 -5.66 -17.45 -4.61
CA LYS A 65 -5.20 -18.69 -3.98
C LYS A 65 -3.78 -18.50 -3.49
N LEU A 66 -3.56 -18.95 -2.26
CA LEU A 66 -2.26 -18.92 -1.60
C LEU A 66 -1.87 -20.37 -1.28
N LYS A 67 -0.64 -20.76 -1.66
CA LYS A 67 -0.13 -22.12 -1.45
C LYS A 67 1.39 -22.11 -1.35
N GLY A 68 1.89 -21.92 -0.12
CA GLY A 68 3.33 -21.98 0.15
C GLY A 68 4.15 -21.16 -0.82
N ILE A 69 5.25 -21.73 -1.31
CA ILE A 69 6.12 -21.12 -2.34
C ILE A 69 5.58 -21.27 -3.77
N GLN A 70 4.49 -22.02 -3.95
CA GLN A 70 3.94 -22.31 -5.27
C GLN A 70 3.02 -21.19 -5.74
N ASP A 71 2.02 -20.83 -4.95
CA ASP A 71 0.97 -19.87 -5.33
C ASP A 71 1.05 -18.63 -4.43
N MET A 72 1.21 -17.46 -5.05
CA MET A 72 1.45 -16.17 -4.40
C MET A 72 0.51 -15.11 -4.98
N ALA A 73 0.11 -14.12 -4.18
CA ALA A 73 -0.65 -12.97 -4.67
C ALA A 73 0.21 -11.71 -4.68
N VAL A 74 0.04 -10.88 -5.71
CA VAL A 74 0.55 -9.52 -5.78
C VAL A 74 -0.66 -8.59 -5.74
N LEU A 75 -0.63 -7.63 -4.82
CA LEU A 75 -1.70 -6.67 -4.57
C LEU A 75 -1.16 -5.26 -4.77
N ASP A 76 -1.97 -4.39 -5.36
CA ASP A 76 -1.68 -2.97 -5.48
C ASP A 76 -2.78 -2.14 -4.81
N PHE A 77 -2.40 -1.00 -4.25
CA PHE A 77 -3.28 -0.10 -3.51
C PHE A 77 -3.01 1.33 -3.98
N ASP A 78 -4.07 2.11 -4.23
CA ASP A 78 -3.92 3.55 -4.42
C ASP A 78 -3.73 4.22 -3.06
N LEU A 79 -2.48 4.57 -2.76
CA LEU A 79 -2.09 5.21 -1.51
C LEU A 79 -1.80 6.71 -1.69
N SER A 80 -2.29 7.33 -2.77
CA SER A 80 -2.06 8.76 -3.06
C SER A 80 -2.50 9.67 -1.91
N GLU A 81 -3.57 9.31 -1.20
CA GLU A 81 -4.07 10.03 -0.02
C GLU A 81 -3.12 10.02 1.20
N LEU A 82 -2.10 9.15 1.19
CA LEU A 82 -1.08 9.07 2.25
C LEU A 82 0.14 9.95 1.99
N GLN A 83 0.21 10.63 0.84
CA GLN A 83 1.37 11.45 0.49
C GLN A 83 1.62 12.54 1.55
N GLY A 84 2.87 12.60 2.05
CA GLY A 84 3.28 13.54 3.10
C GLY A 84 2.83 13.16 4.52
N LYS A 85 2.08 12.07 4.70
CA LYS A 85 1.70 11.54 6.01
C LYS A 85 2.76 10.55 6.52
N LYS A 86 2.92 10.49 7.85
CA LYS A 86 3.70 9.44 8.50
C LYS A 86 2.78 8.26 8.80
N ILE A 87 3.20 7.06 8.43
CA ILE A 87 2.48 5.83 8.72
C ILE A 87 3.08 5.18 9.98
N ASP A 88 2.27 5.03 11.02
CA ASP A 88 2.71 4.40 12.27
C ASP A 88 2.48 2.88 12.27
N SER A 89 1.43 2.40 11.59
CA SER A 89 1.16 0.96 11.43
C SER A 89 0.29 0.70 10.21
N ALA A 90 0.35 -0.52 9.68
CA ALA A 90 -0.50 -1.00 8.60
C ALA A 90 -0.93 -2.45 8.88
N ARG A 91 -2.13 -2.83 8.42
CA ARG A 91 -2.66 -4.19 8.51
C ARG A 91 -3.25 -4.57 7.17
N LEU A 92 -2.93 -5.78 6.69
CA LEU A 92 -3.59 -6.38 5.53
C LEU A 92 -4.69 -7.30 6.04
N TYR A 93 -5.92 -7.06 5.60
CA TYR A 93 -7.08 -7.87 5.93
C TYR A 93 -7.40 -8.83 4.79
N LEU A 94 -7.53 -10.12 5.08
CA LEU A 94 -7.90 -11.13 4.10
C LEU A 94 -9.17 -11.87 4.54
N ARG A 95 -10.11 -12.03 3.60
CA ARG A 95 -11.31 -12.84 3.85
C ARG A 95 -11.16 -14.22 3.23
N ASN A 96 -11.34 -15.26 4.04
CA ASN A 96 -11.29 -16.62 3.52
C ASN A 96 -12.50 -16.89 2.60
N SER A 97 -12.21 -17.34 1.38
CA SER A 97 -13.23 -17.66 0.37
C SER A 97 -13.69 -19.12 0.39
N GLY A 98 -13.07 -19.96 1.23
CA GLY A 98 -13.38 -21.39 1.38
C GLY A 98 -13.82 -21.76 2.79
N ASN A 99 -14.33 -22.99 2.95
CA ASN A 99 -14.94 -23.46 4.20
C ASN A 99 -13.92 -23.79 5.32
N LYS A 100 -12.61 -23.76 5.02
CA LYS A 100 -11.54 -24.07 5.98
C LYS A 100 -10.35 -23.15 5.74
N ASN A 101 -9.83 -22.51 6.79
CA ASN A 101 -8.54 -21.81 6.71
C ASN A 101 -7.43 -22.81 7.02
N ARG A 102 -6.45 -22.95 6.11
CA ARG A 102 -5.24 -23.76 6.33
C ARG A 102 -3.97 -22.92 6.37
N LEU A 103 -4.06 -21.60 6.15
CA LEU A 103 -2.92 -20.71 6.31
C LEU A 103 -2.70 -20.44 7.81
N ARG A 104 -1.51 -20.81 8.29
CA ARG A 104 -1.02 -20.46 9.63
C ARG A 104 -0.18 -19.19 9.63
N LYS A 105 0.65 -19.03 8.59
CA LYS A 105 1.60 -17.92 8.44
C LYS A 105 1.50 -17.33 7.05
N ILE A 106 1.74 -16.03 6.94
CA ILE A 106 1.88 -15.33 5.68
C ILE A 106 3.19 -14.53 5.68
N GLY A 107 3.89 -14.58 4.54
CA GLY A 107 4.97 -13.67 4.22
C GLY A 107 4.42 -12.56 3.32
N ILE A 108 4.77 -11.32 3.63
CA ILE A 108 4.39 -10.14 2.87
C ILE A 108 5.68 -9.43 2.48
N SER A 109 5.74 -8.97 1.24
CA SER A 109 6.84 -8.17 0.73
C SER A 109 6.27 -7.00 -0.07
N THR A 110 6.96 -5.86 -0.04
CA THR A 110 6.77 -4.86 -1.12
C THR A 110 7.27 -5.44 -2.44
N VAL A 111 6.81 -4.86 -3.56
CA VAL A 111 7.25 -5.24 -4.91
C VAL A 111 7.99 -4.06 -5.53
N ALA A 112 9.23 -4.28 -5.95
CA ALA A 112 10.12 -3.20 -6.43
C ALA A 112 9.94 -2.86 -7.93
N SER A 113 8.92 -3.40 -8.60
CA SER A 113 8.71 -3.25 -10.04
C SER A 113 7.22 -3.13 -10.38
N PRO A 114 6.84 -2.25 -11.33
CA PRO A 114 5.46 -2.14 -11.77
C PRO A 114 5.04 -3.39 -12.53
N TRP A 115 3.74 -3.68 -12.50
CA TRP A 115 3.17 -4.86 -13.13
C TRP A 115 1.79 -4.58 -13.71
N VAL A 116 1.33 -5.47 -14.58
CA VAL A 116 0.02 -5.42 -15.25
C VAL A 116 -0.88 -6.49 -14.68
N GLU A 117 -2.10 -6.15 -14.29
CA GLU A 117 -3.05 -7.11 -13.70
C GLU A 117 -3.38 -8.27 -14.62
N GLY A 118 -3.67 -7.95 -15.88
CA GLY A 118 -4.08 -8.92 -16.87
C GLY A 118 -5.59 -9.13 -16.91
N LYS A 119 -6.01 -10.10 -17.72
CA LYS A 119 -7.44 -10.38 -17.99
C LYS A 119 -7.80 -11.85 -17.85
N SER A 120 -6.84 -12.71 -17.54
CA SER A 120 -7.10 -14.15 -17.40
C SER A 120 -7.75 -14.47 -16.05
N ARG A 121 -8.69 -15.42 -16.06
CA ARG A 121 -9.54 -15.80 -14.91
C ARG A 121 -9.15 -17.13 -14.27
N GLY A 122 -8.00 -17.70 -14.65
CA GLY A 122 -7.55 -19.00 -14.21
C GLY A 122 -6.16 -19.32 -14.72
N TYR A 123 -5.73 -20.57 -14.58
CA TYR A 123 -4.41 -21.04 -14.99
C TYR A 123 -4.24 -21.07 -16.51
N PHE A 124 -4.15 -19.89 -17.11
CA PHE A 124 -4.00 -19.67 -18.52
C PHE A 124 -3.00 -18.56 -18.78
N VAL A 125 -2.34 -18.65 -19.92
CA VAL A 125 -1.52 -17.57 -20.45
C VAL A 125 -2.43 -16.41 -20.86
N ASP A 126 -2.13 -15.20 -20.37
CA ASP A 126 -2.84 -13.99 -20.76
C ASP A 126 -2.18 -13.31 -21.96
N SER A 127 -2.47 -13.82 -23.16
CA SER A 127 -1.93 -13.29 -24.41
C SER A 127 -2.54 -11.93 -24.84
N ILE A 128 -3.65 -11.50 -24.22
CA ILE A 128 -4.40 -10.29 -24.60
C ILE A 128 -4.17 -9.16 -23.59
N GLY A 129 -4.30 -9.45 -22.30
CA GLY A 129 -4.08 -8.48 -21.23
C GLY A 129 -2.61 -8.29 -20.89
N TYR A 130 -1.73 -9.22 -21.33
CA TYR A 130 -0.31 -9.22 -21.02
C TYR A 130 -0.05 -9.10 -19.52
N GLY A 131 -0.90 -9.75 -18.71
CA GLY A 131 -0.82 -9.70 -17.27
C GLY A 131 0.48 -10.26 -16.71
N ALA A 132 0.72 -9.95 -15.44
CA ALA A 132 1.85 -10.43 -14.69
C ALA A 132 1.74 -11.94 -14.46
N THR A 133 2.89 -12.57 -14.43
CA THR A 133 3.10 -14.01 -14.26
C THR A 133 4.33 -14.17 -13.36
N PHE A 134 4.72 -15.40 -13.02
CA PHE A 134 5.93 -15.59 -12.23
C PHE A 134 7.16 -15.10 -13.00
N SER A 135 7.18 -15.37 -14.30
CA SER A 135 8.28 -15.00 -15.20
C SER A 135 8.29 -13.55 -15.67
N TYR A 136 7.16 -12.84 -15.67
CA TYR A 136 7.03 -11.52 -16.31
C TYR A 136 6.17 -10.57 -15.48
N SER A 137 6.57 -9.30 -15.36
CA SER A 137 5.69 -8.25 -14.82
C SER A 137 4.62 -7.80 -15.82
N SER A 138 4.89 -8.01 -17.11
CA SER A 138 3.89 -7.98 -18.18
C SER A 138 4.26 -9.04 -19.22
N TYR A 139 3.42 -10.06 -19.37
CA TYR A 139 3.73 -11.26 -20.16
C TYR A 139 4.25 -10.94 -21.56
N LYS A 140 5.43 -11.48 -21.91
CA LYS A 140 6.17 -11.26 -23.17
C LYS A 140 6.53 -9.81 -23.53
N ARG A 141 6.23 -8.84 -22.67
CA ARG A 141 6.58 -7.43 -22.86
C ARG A 141 7.71 -6.99 -21.95
N GLN A 142 7.68 -7.43 -20.69
CA GLN A 142 8.62 -6.98 -19.67
C GLN A 142 8.85 -8.05 -18.60
N ARG A 143 10.13 -8.29 -18.30
CA ARG A 143 10.59 -9.07 -17.15
C ARG A 143 10.61 -8.21 -15.88
N TRP A 144 10.61 -8.85 -14.71
CA TRP A 144 10.48 -8.15 -13.43
C TRP A 144 11.62 -7.16 -13.14
N ALA A 145 12.88 -7.58 -13.28
CA ALA A 145 14.06 -6.72 -13.06
C ALA A 145 14.97 -6.59 -14.30
N GLY A 146 14.87 -7.53 -15.26
CA GLY A 146 15.72 -7.60 -16.43
C GLY A 146 15.67 -8.97 -17.09
N GLU A 147 16.51 -9.20 -18.11
CA GLU A 147 16.57 -10.50 -18.77
C GLU A 147 16.89 -11.63 -17.76
N GLY A 148 16.19 -12.76 -17.87
CA GLY A 148 16.33 -13.89 -16.96
C GLY A 148 15.63 -13.77 -15.60
N SER A 149 15.19 -12.57 -15.20
CA SER A 149 14.56 -12.37 -13.89
C SER A 149 13.13 -12.92 -13.78
N ASP A 150 12.73 -13.21 -12.55
CA ASP A 150 11.37 -13.57 -12.15
C ASP A 150 10.88 -12.73 -10.96
N LEU A 151 9.69 -13.05 -10.43
CA LEU A 151 9.08 -12.32 -9.33
C LEU A 151 9.96 -12.25 -8.06
N THR A 152 10.83 -13.24 -7.84
CA THR A 152 11.69 -13.31 -6.65
C THR A 152 12.85 -12.30 -6.69
N ASP A 153 13.21 -11.79 -7.87
CA ASP A 153 14.23 -10.76 -8.01
C ASP A 153 13.76 -9.35 -7.59
N VAL A 154 12.45 -9.18 -7.39
CA VAL A 154 11.82 -7.90 -7.03
C VAL A 154 10.93 -7.98 -5.80
N THR A 155 11.07 -9.05 -5.02
CA THR A 155 10.33 -9.31 -3.77
C THR A 155 11.24 -9.98 -2.74
N MET A 156 10.73 -10.21 -1.53
CA MET A 156 11.36 -11.02 -0.48
C MET A 156 12.78 -10.56 -0.10
N GLY A 157 13.01 -9.25 -0.10
CA GLY A 157 14.30 -8.61 0.22
C GLY A 157 15.11 -8.23 -1.02
N SER A 158 14.87 -8.86 -2.17
CA SER A 158 15.48 -8.46 -3.45
C SER A 158 14.96 -7.09 -3.90
N GLY A 159 15.77 -6.31 -4.60
CA GLY A 159 15.39 -4.97 -5.06
C GLY A 159 15.15 -3.95 -3.94
N ASN A 160 15.78 -4.15 -2.76
CA ASN A 160 15.55 -3.35 -1.54
C ASN A 160 14.10 -3.38 -1.03
N THR A 161 13.40 -4.49 -1.27
CA THR A 161 12.04 -4.66 -0.77
C THR A 161 12.01 -4.88 0.74
N TRP A 162 10.93 -4.43 1.37
CA TRP A 162 10.67 -4.70 2.77
C TRP A 162 9.87 -5.98 2.86
N GLN A 163 10.22 -6.83 3.83
CA GLN A 163 9.53 -8.09 4.05
C GLN A 163 9.15 -8.26 5.52
N TYR A 164 8.03 -8.91 5.75
CA TYR A 164 7.52 -9.23 7.06
C TYR A 164 6.79 -10.57 7.05
N HIS A 165 6.91 -11.32 8.14
CA HIS A 165 6.26 -12.62 8.30
C HIS A 165 5.47 -12.62 9.59
N ALA A 166 4.22 -13.05 9.54
CA ALA A 166 3.34 -13.11 10.69
C ALA A 166 2.47 -14.37 10.70
N GLU A 167 2.02 -14.75 11.90
CA GLU A 167 0.91 -15.69 12.04
C GLU A 167 -0.40 -14.96 11.75
N LEU A 168 -1.33 -15.65 11.07
CA LEU A 168 -2.66 -15.09 10.80
C LEU A 168 -3.41 -14.95 12.12
N LYS A 169 -4.12 -13.83 12.28
CA LYS A 169 -4.93 -13.56 13.47
C LYS A 169 -6.36 -13.36 13.02
N SER A 170 -7.29 -14.18 13.50
CA SER A 170 -8.70 -13.98 13.21
C SER A 170 -9.16 -12.64 13.76
N ASP A 171 -9.95 -11.93 12.97
CA ASP A 171 -10.74 -10.78 13.37
C ASP A 171 -12.25 -11.10 13.22
N GLU A 172 -13.10 -10.12 13.45
CA GLU A 172 -14.56 -10.26 13.32
C GLU A 172 -14.99 -10.68 11.90
N GLU A 173 -16.17 -11.29 11.79
CA GLU A 173 -16.86 -11.62 10.51
C GLU A 173 -16.07 -12.48 9.49
N GLY A 174 -15.06 -13.23 9.95
CA GLY A 174 -14.27 -14.13 9.12
C GLY A 174 -13.11 -13.47 8.38
N TRP A 175 -12.73 -12.27 8.82
CA TRP A 175 -11.49 -11.60 8.44
C TRP A 175 -10.30 -12.15 9.24
N TRP A 176 -9.11 -12.04 8.65
CA TRP A 176 -7.83 -12.49 9.20
C TRP A 176 -6.71 -11.51 8.85
#